data_AF-A0A930FHQ5-F1
#
_entry.id   AF-A0A930FHQ5-F1
#
_cell.length_a   1.000
_cell.length_b   1.000
_cell.length_c   1.000
_cell.angle_alpha   90.00
_cell.angle_beta   90.00
_cell.angle_gamma   90.00
#
_symmetry.space_group_name_H-M   'P 1'
#
loop_
_entity.id
_entity.type
_entity.pdbx_description
1 polymer ?
#
loop_
_entity_poly.entity_id
_entity_poly.type
_entity_poly.pdbx_seq_one_letter_code
_entity_poly.pdbx_strand_id
1 'polypeptide(L)' 'GVNNTGKTIIFGHTPLRGLNEDGDFMKLWQHDGKIGIDGGAVFGGALHGIVWHDGKIEKIYSIKNTKPVRFTDD' A
#
# COMPACT_ATOMS: atom_id res chain seq x y z
N GLY A 1 -3.93 -8.53 13.32
CA GLY A 1 -4.99 -9.54 13.52
C GLY A 1 -4.83 -10.67 12.52
N VAL A 2 -5.25 -11.89 12.90
CA VAL A 2 -5.17 -13.09 12.06
C VAL A 2 -6.27 -13.09 10.99
N ASN A 3 -5.96 -13.50 9.75
CA ASN A 3 -6.91 -13.67 8.67
C ASN A 3 -7.55 -15.06 8.74
N ASN A 4 -8.82 -15.11 9.15
CA ASN A 4 -9.59 -16.35 9.24
C ASN A 4 -10.61 -16.52 8.09
N THR A 5 -10.50 -15.71 7.03
CA THR A 5 -11.53 -15.67 5.96
C THR A 5 -11.30 -16.69 4.85
N GLY A 6 -10.08 -17.23 4.73
CA GLY A 6 -9.65 -18.03 3.59
C GLY A 6 -9.53 -17.23 2.28
N LYS A 7 -9.60 -15.89 2.33
CA LYS A 7 -9.47 -14.99 1.17
C LYS A 7 -8.23 -14.11 1.29
N THR A 8 -7.73 -13.65 0.16
CA THR A 8 -6.76 -12.54 0.13
C THR A 8 -7.47 -11.22 0.43
N ILE A 9 -6.93 -10.42 1.35
CA ILE A 9 -7.44 -9.11 1.72
C ILE A 9 -6.51 -8.05 1.17
N ILE A 10 -6.96 -7.28 0.18
CA ILE A 10 -6.24 -6.12 -0.35
C ILE A 10 -6.82 -4.88 0.33
N PHE A 11 -5.98 -4.06 0.96
CA PHE A 11 -6.44 -2.92 1.75
C PHE A 11 -5.56 -1.67 1.55
N GLY A 12 -6.16 -0.52 1.88
CA GLY A 12 -5.48 0.77 1.99
C GLY A 12 -5.83 1.48 3.30
N HIS A 13 -5.86 2.81 3.30
CA HIS A 13 -6.11 3.70 4.46
C HIS A 13 -4.96 3.76 5.48
N THR A 14 -4.31 2.63 5.78
CA THR A 14 -3.13 2.58 6.64
C THR A 14 -1.86 2.70 5.79
N PRO A 15 -1.08 3.80 5.90
CA PRO A 15 0.10 4.00 5.06
C PRO A 15 1.19 2.93 5.28
N LEU A 16 1.80 2.48 4.18
CA LEU A 16 2.84 1.44 4.16
C LEU A 16 4.06 1.77 5.00
N ARG A 17 4.40 3.06 5.15
CA ARG A 17 5.51 3.52 5.99
C ARG A 17 5.39 3.07 7.46
N GLY A 18 4.17 2.89 7.97
CA GLY A 18 3.93 2.39 9.33
C GLY A 18 3.79 0.87 9.42
N LEU A 19 3.76 0.16 8.28
CA LEU A 19 3.54 -1.29 8.21
C LEU A 19 4.82 -2.04 7.84
N ASN A 20 5.64 -1.49 6.94
CA ASN A 20 6.92 -2.07 6.57
C ASN A 20 7.97 -1.73 7.63
N GLU A 21 8.75 -2.74 8.05
CA GLU A 21 9.78 -2.58 9.09
C GLU A 21 10.89 -1.59 8.69
N ASP A 22 11.19 -1.51 7.39
CA ASP A 22 12.13 -0.56 6.79
C ASP A 22 11.53 0.82 6.50
N GLY A 23 10.21 0.98 6.71
CA GLY A 23 9.48 2.20 6.41
C GLY A 23 9.35 2.51 4.92
N ASP A 24 9.69 1.57 4.03
CA ASP A 24 9.63 1.78 2.58
C ASP A 24 8.18 1.85 2.10
N PHE A 25 7.75 3.00 1.60
CA PHE A 25 6.42 3.19 1.04
C PHE A 25 6.31 2.74 -0.41
N MET A 26 7.40 2.33 -1.08
CA MET A 26 7.37 1.83 -2.46
C MET A 26 7.11 0.32 -2.54
N LYS A 27 7.29 -0.39 -1.42
CA LYS A 27 7.12 -1.84 -1.31
C LYS A 27 5.77 -2.17 -0.72
N LEU A 28 4.96 -2.96 -1.43
CA LEU A 28 3.68 -3.44 -0.89
C LEU A 28 3.92 -4.26 0.39
N TRP A 29 3.12 -3.99 1.42
CA TRP A 29 3.15 -4.76 2.65
C TRP A 29 2.38 -6.07 2.48
N GLN A 30 2.93 -7.19 2.91
CA GLN A 30 2.28 -8.50 2.79
C GLN A 30 2.48 -9.33 4.05
N HIS A 31 1.38 -9.78 4.64
CA HIS A 31 1.42 -10.66 5.81
C HIS A 31 0.08 -11.37 5.99
N ASP A 32 0.10 -12.70 6.24
CA ASP A 32 -1.08 -13.47 6.63
C ASP A 32 -2.27 -13.28 5.65
N GLY A 33 -2.00 -13.46 4.35
CA GLY A 33 -2.98 -13.29 3.27
C GLY A 33 -3.50 -11.86 3.08
N LYS A 34 -2.86 -10.86 3.68
CA LYS A 34 -3.21 -9.44 3.54
C LYS A 34 -2.16 -8.72 2.71
N ILE A 35 -2.61 -7.77 1.90
CA ILE A 35 -1.77 -6.97 1.01
C ILE A 35 -2.14 -5.49 1.20
N GLY A 36 -1.22 -4.72 1.76
CA GLY A 36 -1.35 -3.27 1.89
C GLY A 36 -0.87 -2.58 0.61
N ILE A 37 -1.67 -1.67 0.06
CA ILE A 37 -1.33 -0.90 -1.15
C ILE A 37 -1.36 0.62 -0.95
N ASP A 38 -1.54 1.09 0.28
CA ASP A 38 -1.56 2.53 0.57
C ASP A 38 -0.16 3.07 0.77
N GLY A 39 0.47 3.52 -0.32
CA GLY A 39 1.79 4.15 -0.26
C GLY A 39 1.77 5.56 0.35
N GLY A 40 0.64 6.06 0.89
CA GLY A 40 0.55 7.38 1.50
C GLY A 40 0.75 8.50 0.47
N ALA A 41 0.16 8.37 -0.72
CA ALA A 41 0.40 9.26 -1.87
C ALA A 41 0.29 10.75 -1.52
N VAL A 42 -0.73 11.15 -0.74
CA VAL A 42 -0.94 12.55 -0.33
C VAL A 42 0.17 13.08 0.59
N PHE A 43 0.83 12.20 1.33
CA PHE A 43 1.90 12.53 2.29
C PHE A 43 3.30 12.45 1.69
N GLY A 44 3.41 12.51 0.35
CA GLY A 44 4.70 12.45 -0.36
C GLY A 44 5.23 11.05 -0.60
N GLY A 45 4.42 10.02 -0.35
CA GLY A 45 4.74 8.63 -0.68
C GLY A 45 4.37 8.27 -2.12
N ALA A 46 3.64 7.18 -2.31
CA ALA A 46 3.28 6.67 -3.64
C ALA A 46 1.82 6.25 -3.76
N LEU A 47 1.29 6.33 -4.98
CA LEU A 47 0.04 5.67 -5.36
C LEU A 47 0.39 4.31 -5.97
N HIS A 48 -0.16 3.23 -5.39
CA HIS A 48 -0.02 1.88 -5.93
C HIS A 48 -1.32 1.40 -6.56
N GLY A 49 -1.19 0.67 -7.66
CA GLY A 49 -2.24 -0.13 -8.26
C GLY A 49 -1.71 -1.53 -8.56
N ILE A 50 -2.57 -2.54 -8.45
CA ILE A 50 -2.21 -3.93 -8.77
C ILE A 50 -3.18 -4.51 -9.79
N VAL A 51 -2.65 -5.35 -10.69
CA VAL A 51 -3.47 -6.23 -11.52
C VAL A 51 -3.60 -7.55 -10.77
N TRP A 52 -4.83 -7.87 -10.35
CA TRP A 52 -5.15 -9.07 -9.60
C TRP A 52 -5.86 -10.08 -10.50
N HIS A 53 -5.31 -11.28 -10.59
CA HIS A 53 -5.91 -12.36 -11.37
C HIS A 53 -5.63 -13.69 -10.68
N ASP A 54 -6.65 -14.54 -10.57
CA ASP A 54 -6.55 -15.91 -10.05
C ASP A 54 -5.72 -16.06 -8.77
N GLY A 55 -6.03 -15.23 -7.76
CA GLY A 55 -5.39 -15.32 -6.45
C GLY A 55 -3.97 -14.77 -6.35
N LYS A 56 -3.44 -14.15 -7.42
CA LYS A 56 -2.07 -13.61 -7.47
C LYS A 56 -2.02 -12.18 -8.03
N ILE A 57 -0.95 -11.48 -7.68
CA ILE A 57 -0.56 -10.21 -8.32
C ILE A 57 0.14 -10.56 -9.63
N GLU A 58 -0.38 -10.08 -10.75
CA GLU A 58 0.31 -10.20 -12.04
C GLU A 58 1.21 -9.00 -12.32
N LYS A 59 0.77 -7.80 -11.93
CA LYS A 59 1.52 -6.55 -12.14
C LYS A 59 1.30 -5.59 -10.99
N ILE A 60 2.34 -4.79 -10.74
CA ILE A 60 2.31 -3.67 -9.80
C ILE A 60 2.64 -2.40 -10.59
N TYR A 61 1.79 -1.39 -10.46
CA TYR A 61 2.02 -0.04 -10.95
C TYR A 61 2.22 0.88 -9.76
N SER A 62 3.29 1.67 -9.77
CA SER A 62 3.62 2.59 -8.69
C SER A 62 3.98 3.93 -9.27
N ILE A 63 3.36 5.00 -8.78
CA ILE A 63 3.70 6.37 -9.12
C ILE A 63 4.02 7.10 -7.82
N LYS A 64 5.28 7.53 -7.69
CA LYS A 64 5.72 8.35 -6.55
C LYS A 64 5.16 9.76 -6.68
N ASN A 65 4.64 10.30 -5.59
CA ASN A 65 4.28 11.71 -5.53
C ASN A 65 5.58 12.54 -5.48
N THR A 66 5.77 13.40 -6.48
CA THR A 66 6.92 14.30 -6.59
C THR A 66 6.60 15.73 -6.20
N LYS A 67 5.33 16.03 -5.89
CA LYS A 67 4.92 17.36 -5.45
C LYS A 67 5.36 17.59 -4.00
N PRO A 68 5.74 18.82 -3.63
CA PRO A 68 5.94 19.19 -2.24
C PRO A 68 4.68 18.86 -1.45
N VAL A 69 4.84 18.15 -0.33
CA VAL A 69 3.74 17.91 0.61
C VAL A 69 3.36 19.26 1.20
N ARG A 70 2.16 19.73 0.88
CA ARG A 70 1.58 20.91 1.52
C ARG A 70 0.55 20.40 2.51
N PHE A 71 0.91 20.46 3.78
CA PHE A 71 -0.12 20.52 4.81
C PHE A 71 -0.61 21.97 4.75
N THR A 72 -1.82 22.18 4.23
CA THR A 72 -2.51 23.43 4.55
C THR A 72 -3.02 23.25 5.97
N ASP A 73 -2.53 24.10 6.86
CA ASP A 73 -3.07 24.19 8.22
C ASP A 73 -4.46 24.83 8.09
N ASP A 74 -5.46 24.00 7.76
CA ASP A 74 -6.88 24.37 7.77
C ASP A 74 -7.43 24.30 9.21
#